data_AF-A0A090QNJ8-F1
#
_entry.id   AF-A0A090QNJ8-F1
#
_cell.length_a   1.000
_cell.length_b   1.000
_cell.length_c   1.000
_cell.angle_alpha   90.00
_cell.angle_beta   90.00
_cell.angle_gamma   90.00
#
_symmetry.space_group_name_H-M   'P 1'
#
loop_
_entity.id
_entity.type
_entity.pdbx_description
1 polymer ?
#
loop_
_entity_poly.entity_id
_entity_poly.type
_entity_poly.pdbx_seq_one_letter_code
_entity_poly.pdbx_strand_id
1 'polypeptide(L)' 'MNNTNSSSLQLSIINSLGKEVYRTNSKIKSGVMSFDVSKLSAGIYFLRVNTEGNSHVKKLIIQ' A
#
# COMPACT_ATOMS: atom_id res chain seq x y z
N MET A 1 17.57 -9.40 -24.43
CA MET A 1 16.78 -8.30 -23.84
C MET A 1 16.30 -8.76 -22.48
N ASN A 2 16.82 -8.19 -21.39
CA ASN A 2 16.38 -8.56 -20.04
C ASN A 2 15.04 -7.88 -19.74
N ASN A 3 13.95 -8.65 -19.87
CA ASN A 3 12.61 -8.18 -19.55
C ASN A 3 12.45 -8.17 -18.02
N THR A 4 12.86 -7.07 -17.37
CA THR A 4 12.50 -6.85 -15.96
C THR A 4 11.01 -6.53 -15.91
N ASN A 5 10.17 -7.56 -15.77
CA ASN A 5 8.72 -7.42 -15.57
C ASN A 5 8.47 -6.60 -14.30
N SER A 6 8.32 -5.28 -14.44
CA SER A 6 7.91 -4.40 -13.36
C SER A 6 6.40 -4.48 -13.22
N SER A 7 5.90 -5.03 -12.11
CA SER A 7 4.46 -4.95 -11.82
C SER A 7 4.12 -3.55 -11.34
N SER A 8 3.07 -2.96 -11.91
CA SER A 8 2.44 -1.77 -11.33
C SER A 8 1.75 -2.17 -10.02
N LEU A 9 1.98 -1.39 -8.96
CA LEU A 9 1.35 -1.57 -7.66
C LEU A 9 0.82 -0.24 -7.17
N GLN A 10 -0.42 -0.25 -6.70
CA GLN A 10 -1.03 0.86 -6.00
C GLN A 10 -1.25 0.46 -4.55
N LEU A 11 -0.78 1.30 -3.63
CA LEU A 11 -0.94 1.12 -2.20
C LEU A 11 -1.75 2.29 -1.64
N SER A 12 -2.79 1.97 -0.87
CA SER A 12 -3.61 2.94 -0.15
C SER A 12 -3.70 2.55 1.33
N ILE A 13 -3.67 3.55 2.22
CA ILE A 13 -4.00 3.38 3.64
C ILE A 13 -5.30 4.12 3.92
N ILE A 14 -6.27 3.40 4.47
CA ILE A 14 -7.62 3.89 4.73
C ILE A 14 -7.86 3.81 6.25
N ASN A 15 -8.34 4.88 6.85
CA ASN A 15 -8.65 4.89 8.29
C ASN A 15 -9.96 4.15 8.60
N SER A 16 -10.28 4.00 9.89
CA SER A 16 -11.50 3.33 10.35
C SER A 16 -12.80 3.97 9.88
N LEU A 17 -12.79 5.24 9.46
CA LEU A 17 -13.94 5.96 8.91
C LEU A 17 -14.09 5.76 7.39
N GLY A 18 -13.20 4.99 6.76
CA GLY A 18 -13.19 4.80 5.31
C GLY A 18 -12.49 5.91 4.52
N LYS A 19 -11.88 6.90 5.21
CA LYS A 19 -11.12 7.97 4.55
C LYS A 19 -9.73 7.46 4.16
N GLU A 20 -9.37 7.64 2.90
CA GLU A 20 -8.00 7.43 2.45
C GLU A 20 -7.08 8.52 3.02
N VAL A 21 -6.04 8.09 3.72
CA VAL A 21 -5.06 8.98 4.39
C VAL A 21 -3.67 8.90 3.75
N TYR A 22 -3.44 7.91 2.89
CA TYR A 22 -2.20 7.74 2.14
C TYR A 22 -2.50 7.01 0.83
N ARG A 23 -1.84 7.41 -0.26
CA ARG A 23 -1.84 6.71 -1.54
C ARG A 23 -0.48 6.85 -2.20
N THR A 24 0.03 5.75 -2.75
CA THR A 24 1.18 5.77 -3.65
C THR A 24 0.98 4.78 -4.79
N ASN A 25 1.52 5.11 -5.95
CA ASN A 25 1.63 4.22 -7.10
C ASN A 25 3.12 3.98 -7.33
N SER A 26 3.56 2.73 -7.50
CA SER A 26 4.94 2.44 -7.81
C SER A 26 5.07 1.26 -8.76
N LYS A 27 6.14 1.30 -9.55
CA LYS A 27 6.60 0.15 -10.32
C LYS A 27 7.66 -0.56 -9.49
N ILE A 28 7.30 -1.71 -8.93
CA ILE A 28 8.21 -2.45 -8.07
C ILE A 28 9.12 -3.31 -8.96
N LYS A 29 10.44 -3.11 -8.85
CA LYS A 29 11.46 -3.96 -9.50
C LYS A 29 11.92 -5.12 -8.60
N SER A 30 11.99 -4.89 -7.30
CA SER A 30 12.31 -5.89 -6.26
C SER A 30 11.13 -5.96 -5.31
N GLY A 31 10.57 -7.14 -5.00
CA GLY A 31 9.28 -7.34 -4.32
C GLY A 31 9.05 -6.72 -2.92
N VAL A 32 9.89 -5.77 -2.48
CA VAL A 32 9.78 -5.00 -1.26
C VAL A 32 9.51 -3.53 -1.59
N MET A 33 8.48 -2.96 -0.95
CA MET A 33 8.19 -1.53 -0.93
C MET A 33 8.18 -1.06 0.53
N SER A 34 8.79 0.09 0.80
CA SER A 34 8.73 0.75 2.11
C SER A 34 7.88 2.02 2.02
N PHE A 35 7.16 2.34 3.09
CA PHE A 35 6.36 3.56 3.23
C PHE A 35 6.39 4.02 4.69
N ASP A 36 6.34 5.34 4.90
CA ASP A 36 6.39 5.96 6.23
C ASP A 36 4.97 6.16 6.78
N VAL A 37 4.73 5.64 7.99
CA VAL A 37 3.46 5.74 8.72
C VAL A 37 3.57 6.63 9.96
N SER A 38 4.73 7.25 10.22
CA SER A 38 5.01 8.03 11.44
C SER A 38 4.07 9.22 11.66
N LYS A 39 3.46 9.74 10.58
CA LYS A 39 2.52 10.87 10.63
C LYS A 39 1.07 10.45 10.90
N LEU A 40 0.78 9.15 10.93
CA LEU A 40 -0.55 8.64 11.20
C LEU A 40 -0.74 8.49 12.72
N SER A 41 -1.89 8.95 13.22
CA SER A 41 -2.27 8.76 14.62
C SER A 41 -2.38 7.27 14.96
N ALA A 42 -2.21 6.93 16.25
CA ALA A 42 -2.48 5.58 16.74
C ALA A 42 -3.92 5.16 16.44
N GLY A 43 -4.13 3.92 16.02
CA GLY A 43 -5.44 3.41 15.64
C GLY A 43 -5.43 2.29 14.62
N ILE A 44 -6.65 1.93 14.17
CA ILE A 44 -6.88 0.88 13.18
C ILE A 44 -7.00 1.50 11.78
N TYR A 45 -6.27 0.91 10.85
CA TYR A 45 -6.26 1.24 9.43
C TYR A 45 -6.41 -0.02 8.58
N PHE A 46 -6.70 0.19 7.31
CA PHE A 46 -6.74 -0.84 6.29
C PHE A 46 -5.72 -0.49 5.21
N LEU A 47 -4.73 -1.35 5.07
CA LEU A 47 -3.77 -1.34 3.97
C LEU A 47 -4.40 -2.05 2.79
N ARG A 48 -4.60 -1.35 1.67
CA ARG A 48 -5.05 -1.91 0.41
C ARG A 48 -3.91 -1.87 -0.61
N VAL A 49 -3.61 -3.02 -1.19
CA VAL A 49 -2.63 -3.19 -2.26
C VAL A 49 -3.35 -3.70 -3.49
N ASN A 50 -3.32 -2.92 -4.56
CA ASN A 50 -3.87 -3.28 -5.87
C ASN A 50 -2.71 -3.57 -6.82
N THR A 51 -2.74 -4.73 -7.48
CA THR A 51 -1.89 -5.08 -8.62
C THR A 51 -2.75 -5.20 -9.89
N GLU A 52 -2.16 -5.51 -11.03
CA GLU A 52 -2.84 -5.51 -12.34
C GLU A 52 -4.06 -6.45 -12.45
N GLY A 53 -4.26 -7.37 -11.50
CA GLY A 53 -5.46 -8.22 -11.47
C GLY A 53 -6.00 -8.55 -10.09
N ASN A 54 -5.39 -8.06 -9.00
CA ASN A 54 -5.77 -8.46 -7.64
C ASN A 54 -5.83 -7.26 -6.70
N SER A 55 -6.71 -7.34 -5.71
CA SER A 55 -6.75 -6.44 -4.57
C SER A 55 -6.57 -7.23 -3.28
N HIS A 56 -5.61 -6.82 -2.46
CA HIS A 56 -5.36 -7.39 -1.15
C HIS A 56 -5.61 -6.33 -0.09
N VAL A 57 -6.37 -6.69 0.95
CA VAL A 57 -6.64 -5.82 2.09
C VAL A 57 -6.13 -6.49 3.36
N LYS A 58 -5.40 -5.73 4.18
CA LYS A 58 -4.90 -6.15 5.49
C LYS A 58 -5.20 -5.09 6.54
N LYS A 59 -5.52 -5.52 7.75
CA LYS A 59 -5.63 -4.64 8.91
C LYS A 59 -4.23 -4.21 9.35
N LEU A 60 -4.05 -2.91 9.56
CA LEU A 60 -2.85 -2.30 10.10
C LEU A 60 -3.21 -1.62 11.43
N ILE A 61 -2.41 -1.85 12.46
CA ILE A 61 -2.58 -1.21 13.77
C ILE A 61 -1.34 -0.37 14.03
N ILE A 62 -1.54 0.91 14.31
CA ILE A 62 -0.49 1.85 14.72
C ILE A 62 -0.64 2.09 16.22
N GLN A 63 0.47 1.99 16.96
CA GLN A 63 0.56 2.15 18.41
C GLN A 63 1.27 3.43 18.77
#